data_AF-A0A5Q5BHT5-F1
#
_entry.id   AF-A0A5Q5BHT5-F1
#
_cell.length_a   1.000
_cell.length_b   1.000
_cell.length_c   1.000
_cell.angle_alpha   90.00
_cell.angle_beta   90.00
_cell.angle_gamma   90.00
#
_symmetry.space_group_name_H-M   'P 1'
#
loop_
_entity.id
_entity.type
_entity.pdbx_description
1 polymer ?
#
loop_
_entity_poly.entity_id
_entity_poly.type
_entity_poly.pdbx_seq_one_letter_code
_entity_poly.pdbx_strand_id
1 'polypeptide(L)' 'MGRHVNDRMVSFYVRTPSGFDIEYGWDAVTVDEETWTVAQYDRPSVWGHQMVAQTPPGALEAATT' A
#
# COMPACT_ATOMS: atom_id res chain seq x y z
N MET A 1 7.29 -3.62 0.20
CA MET A 1 6.81 -4.23 -1.06
C MET A 1 5.86 -5.36 -0.74
N GLY A 2 4.81 -5.55 -1.53
CA GLY A 2 3.89 -6.67 -1.44
C GLY A 2 2.93 -6.70 -2.62
N ARG A 3 1.96 -7.64 -2.56
CA ARG A 3 0.88 -7.77 -3.53
C ARG A 3 -0.45 -7.77 -2.82
N HIS A 4 -1.32 -6.84 -3.19
CA HIS A 4 -2.69 -6.75 -2.71
C HIS A 4 -3.53 -7.96 -3.12
N VAL A 5 -4.52 -8.30 -2.28
CA VAL A 5 -5.46 -9.39 -2.59
C VAL A 5 -6.61 -8.94 -3.50
N ASN A 6 -7.04 -7.68 -3.36
CA ASN A 6 -8.28 -7.15 -3.95
C ASN A 6 -8.11 -6.76 -5.42
N ASP A 7 -7.17 -5.86 -5.69
CA ASP A 7 -6.88 -5.33 -7.04
C ASP A 7 -5.73 -6.07 -7.71
N ARG A 8 -5.08 -6.97 -6.96
CA ARG A 8 -3.81 -7.58 -7.34
C ARG A 8 -2.88 -6.48 -7.81
N MET A 9 -2.51 -5.50 -7.01
CA MET A 9 -1.46 -4.52 -7.33
C MET A 9 -0.16 -4.91 -6.62
N VAL A 10 0.99 -4.82 -7.30
CA VAL A 10 2.29 -4.90 -6.61
C VAL A 10 2.62 -3.48 -6.18
N SER A 11 2.80 -3.26 -4.89
CA SER A 11 3.06 -1.91 -4.37
C SER A 11 3.96 -1.89 -3.15
N PHE A 12 4.42 -0.70 -2.78
CA PHE A 12 5.07 -0.42 -1.51
C PHE A 12 4.66 0.96 -0.98
N TYR A 13 4.76 1.11 0.34
CA TYR A 13 4.51 2.37 1.03
C TYR A 13 5.81 3.06 1.42
N VAL A 14 5.84 4.38 1.29
CA VAL A 14 6.91 5.25 1.80
C VAL A 14 6.29 6.43 2.55
N ARG A 15 6.86 6.78 3.71
CA ARG A 15 6.43 7.96 4.46
C ARG A 15 7.20 9.19 3.99
N THR A 16 6.47 10.25 3.67
CA THR A 16 7.07 11.54 3.29
C THR A 16 7.59 12.30 4.50
N PRO A 17 8.53 13.25 4.32
CA PRO A 17 8.94 14.17 5.39
C PRO A 17 7.78 14.97 6.01
N SER A 18 6.71 15.23 5.23
CA SER A 18 5.50 15.90 5.71
C SER A 18 4.54 14.99 6.50
N GLY A 19 4.90 13.72 6.69
CA GLY A 19 4.19 12.80 7.58
C GLY A 19 3.04 12.02 6.97
N PHE A 20 2.79 12.13 5.65
CA PHE A 20 1.79 11.30 4.96
C PHE A 20 2.46 10.16 4.19
N ASP A 21 1.72 9.05 4.04
CA ASP A 21 2.20 7.87 3.31
C ASP A 21 1.85 7.98 1.83
N ILE A 22 2.80 7.61 0.98
CA ILE A 22 2.60 7.41 -0.45
C ILE A 22 2.63 5.91 -0.70
N GLU A 23 1.60 5.43 -1.38
CA GLU A 23 1.63 4.12 -2.02
C GLU A 23 2.09 4.29 -3.46
N TYR A 24 3.10 3.52 -3.87
CA TYR A 24 3.52 3.43 -5.26
C TYR A 24 3.28 2.01 -5.75
N GLY A 25 2.44 1.86 -6.78
CA GLY A 25 1.95 0.57 -7.22
C GLY A 25 1.91 0.40 -8.74
N TRP A 26 1.91 -0.85 -9.17
CA TRP A 26 1.92 -1.27 -10.57
C TRP A 26 1.14 -2.58 -10.76
N ASP A 27 0.70 -2.81 -12.01
CA ASP A 27 0.06 -4.07 -12.45
C ASP A 27 -1.21 -4.41 -11.66
N ALA A 28 -2.03 -3.41 -11.34
CA ALA A 28 -3.38 -3.63 -10.85
C ALA A 28 -4.28 -4.15 -11.98
N VAL A 29 -5.26 -4.99 -11.65
CA VAL A 29 -6.21 -5.51 -12.65
C VAL A 29 -7.11 -4.39 -13.17
N THR A 30 -7.42 -4.44 -14.47
CA THR A 30 -8.47 -3.61 -15.06
C THR A 30 -9.83 -4.17 -14.65
N VAL A 31 -10.72 -3.31 -14.18
CA VAL A 31 -12.10 -3.67 -13.85
C VAL A 31 -12.93 -3.71 -15.13
N ASP A 32 -13.66 -4.80 -15.33
CA ASP A 32 -14.70 -4.94 -16.35
C ASP A 32 -16.07 -4.72 -15.70
N GLU A 33 -16.80 -3.70 -16.17
CA GLU A 33 -18.09 -3.31 -15.60
C GLU A 33 -19.19 -4.37 -15.75
N GLU A 34 -19.08 -5.28 -16.73
CA GLU A 34 -20.09 -6.31 -16.97
C GLU A 34 -19.89 -7.55 -16.09
N THR A 35 -18.64 -7.85 -15.71
CA THR A 35 -18.29 -9.09 -15.01
C THR A 35 -17.81 -8.89 -13.57
N TRP A 36 -17.50 -7.66 -13.17
CA TRP A 36 -17.04 -7.37 -11.81
C TRP A 36 -18.12 -7.64 -10.75
N THR A 37 -17.68 -8.15 -9.60
CA THR A 37 -18.52 -8.37 -8.43
C THR A 37 -17.80 -7.96 -7.15
N VAL A 38 -18.58 -7.61 -6.12
CA VAL A 38 -18.05 -7.32 -4.78
C VAL A 38 -17.48 -8.61 -4.16
N ALA A 39 -16.27 -8.53 -3.61
CA ALA A 39 -15.64 -9.63 -2.90
C ALA A 39 -15.17 -9.19 -1.50
N GLN A 40 -15.18 -10.12 -0.55
CA GLN A 40 -14.62 -9.94 0.79
C GLN A 40 -13.39 -10.83 0.94
N TYR A 41 -12.33 -10.28 1.53
CA TYR A 41 -11.06 -10.97 1.75
C TYR A 41 -10.73 -11.01 3.25
N ASP A 42 -10.05 -12.07 3.70
CA ASP A 42 -9.68 -12.30 5.10
C ASP A 42 -8.35 -11.63 5.50
N ARG A 43 -7.62 -11.10 4.52
CA ARG A 43 -6.29 -10.49 4.68
C ARG A 43 -6.09 -9.37 3.65
N PRO A 44 -5.20 -8.40 3.89
CA PRO A 44 -4.96 -7.31 2.94
C PRO A 44 -3.99 -7.69 1.81
N SER A 45 -3.15 -8.71 2.00
CA SER A 45 -2.04 -9.01 1.09
C SER A 45 -1.91 -10.49 0.81
N VAL A 46 -1.56 -10.81 -0.44
CA VAL A 46 -1.16 -12.16 -0.86
C VAL A 46 0.20 -12.50 -0.25
N TRP A 47 1.13 -11.54 -0.31
CA TRP A 47 2.45 -11.59 0.30
C TRP A 47 2.99 -10.18 0.54
N GLY A 48 4.01 -10.06 1.39
CA GLY A 48 4.66 -8.78 1.68
C GLY A 48 3.78 -7.84 2.52
N HIS A 49 3.95 -6.54 2.32
CA HIS A 49 3.38 -5.43 3.12
C HIS A 49 3.52 -5.65 4.63
N GLN A 50 4.65 -5.22 5.18
CA GLN A 50 4.78 -5.03 6.62
C GLN A 50 4.15 -3.68 6.96
N MET A 51 3.08 -3.67 7.76
CA MET A 51 2.56 -2.42 8.30
C MET A 51 3.59 -1.85 9.27
N VAL A 52 4.33 -0.83 8.84
CA VAL A 52 5.19 -0.07 9.75
C VAL A 52 4.29 0.74 10.67
N ALA A 53 4.45 0.52 11.98
CA ALA A 53 3.76 1.27 13.02
C ALA A 53 3.86 2.78 12.73
N GLN A 54 2.78 3.51 13.02
CA GLN A 54 2.68 4.92 12.70
C GLN A 54 3.80 5.70 13.39
N THR A 55 4.74 6.20 12.60
CA THR A 55 5.68 7.23 13.04
C THR A 55 4.84 8.48 13.27
N PRO A 56 4.86 9.09 14.47
CA PRO A 56 4.14 10.32 14.71
C PRO A 56 4.51 11.39 13.66
N PRO A 57 3.55 12.24 13.24
CA PRO A 57 3.87 13.38 12.40
C PRO A 57 5.02 14.19 13.00
N GLY A 58 6.10 14.37 12.26
CA GLY A 58 7.31 15.09 12.71
C GLY A 58 8.39 14.26 13.42
N ALA A 59 8.23 12.94 13.57
CA ALA A 59 9.23 12.07 14.21
C ALA A 59 10.28 11.47 13.23
N LEU A 60 10.38 12.00 12.01
CA LEU A 60 11.51 11.71 11.13
C LEU A 60 12.70 12.55 11.60
N GLU A 61 13.67 11.93 12.26
CA GLU A 61 14.96 12.55 12.55
C GLU A 61 15.53 13.13 11.25
N ALA A 62 16.04 14.37 11.33
CA ALA A 62 16.67 15.04 10.20
C ALA A 62 17.72 14.11 9.61
N ALA A 63 17.59 13.80 8.31
CA ALA A 63 18.63 13.07 7.59
C ALA A 63 19.94 13.83 7.80
N THR A 64 20.84 13.24 8.59
CA THR A 64 22.15 13.82 8.85
C THR A 64 22.94 13.70 7.56
N THR A 65 23.36 14.86 7.04
CA THR A 65 24.15 15.05 5.82
C THR A 65 25.44 14.24 5.79
#